data_AF-A0A7C5UZM5-F1
#
_entry.id   AF-A0A7C5UZM5-F1
#
_cell.length_a   1.000
_cell.length_b   1.000
_cell.length_c   1.000
_cell.angle_alpha   90.00
_cell.angle_beta   90.00
_cell.angle_gamma   90.00
#
_symmetry.space_group_name_H-M   'P 1'
#
loop_
_entity.id
_entity.type
_entity.pdbx_description
1 polymer ?
#
loop_
_entity_poly.entity_id
_entity_poly.type
_entity_poly.pdbx_seq_one_letter_code
_entity_poly.pdbx_strand_id
1 'polypeptide(L)'
;MDRRTFLGIAAAVAAMDISMSAETTPIPIIDTHIHLFDTRRPEGVPWPPKDDKILYKPALPERYLKVTKGQGVVGAIEVECSPWLEDNQWVLDIAANAPIIVGMVGDLEPEKPDFRRQLERF
;
A
#
# COMPACT_ATOMS: atom_id res chain seq x y z
N MET A 1 21.78 -10.33 -55.88
CA MET A 1 22.27 -10.43 -54.48
C MET A 1 22.95 -11.78 -54.34
N ASP A 2 24.24 -11.83 -53.99
CA ASP A 2 24.99 -13.10 -53.93
C ASP A 2 24.97 -13.73 -52.53
N ARG A 3 25.30 -15.04 -52.48
CA ARG A 3 25.39 -15.85 -51.26
C ARG A 3 26.24 -15.19 -50.16
N ARG A 4 27.36 -14.56 -50.52
CA ARG A 4 28.31 -13.97 -49.56
C ARG A 4 27.74 -12.70 -48.96
N THR A 5 27.06 -11.91 -49.78
CA THR A 5 26.35 -10.70 -49.40
C THR A 5 25.20 -11.05 -48.45
N PHE A 6 24.43 -12.09 -48.77
CA PHE A 6 23.33 -12.57 -47.93
C PHE A 6 23.82 -13.10 -46.56
N LEU A 7 24.88 -13.93 -46.56
CA LEU A 7 25.45 -14.48 -45.32
C LEU A 7 26.11 -13.40 -44.45
N GLY A 8 26.75 -12.39 -45.05
CA GLY A 8 27.33 -11.26 -44.33
C GLY A 8 26.29 -10.39 -43.63
N ILE A 9 25.15 -10.13 -44.28
CA ILE A 9 24.03 -9.39 -43.69
C ILE A 9 23.39 -10.18 -42.55
N ALA A 10 23.17 -11.49 -42.73
CA ALA A 10 22.58 -12.34 -41.69
C ALA A 10 23.45 -12.43 -40.43
N ALA A 11 24.77 -12.51 -40.57
CA ALA A 11 25.71 -12.52 -39.43
C ALA A 11 25.74 -11.17 -38.69
N ALA A 12 25.63 -10.05 -39.41
CA ALA A 12 25.58 -8.72 -38.81
C ALA A 12 24.30 -8.48 -37.99
N VAL A 13 23.15 -9.01 -38.44
CA VAL A 13 21.87 -8.92 -37.72
C VAL A 13 21.86 -9.84 -36.49
N ALA A 14 22.47 -11.02 -36.57
CA ALA A 14 22.58 -11.94 -35.42
C ALA A 14 23.55 -11.44 -34.32
N ALA A 15 24.51 -10.58 -34.68
CA ALA A 15 25.41 -9.91 -33.74
C ALA A 15 24.83 -8.61 -33.15
N MET A 16 23.72 -8.12 -33.69
CA MET A 16 22.97 -7.03 -33.07
C MET A 16 22.11 -7.63 -31.96
N ASP A 17 22.60 -7.48 -30.73
CA ASP A 17 21.83 -7.75 -29.52
C ASP A 17 20.75 -6.66 -29.39
N ILE A 18 19.71 -6.76 -30.24
CA ILE A 18 18.56 -5.87 -30.18
C ILE A 18 17.69 -6.35 -29.02
N SER A 19 18.17 -6.10 -27.80
CA SER A 19 17.30 -6.05 -26.62
C SER A 19 16.38 -4.83 -26.77
N MET A 20 15.32 -4.95 -27.59
CA MET A 20 14.15 -4.08 -27.48
C MET A 20 13.39 -4.50 -26.21
N SER A 21 13.99 -4.27 -25.05
CA SER A 21 13.19 -4.11 -23.85
C SER A 21 12.43 -2.81 -24.06
N ALA A 22 11.12 -2.90 -24.34
CA ALA A 22 10.27 -1.74 -24.15
C ALA A 22 10.49 -1.29 -22.70
N GLU A 23 11.06 -0.10 -22.50
CA GLU A 23 11.06 0.51 -21.18
C GLU A 23 9.60 0.79 -20.83
N THR A 24 8.99 -0.15 -20.12
CA THR A 24 7.72 0.10 -19.47
C THR A 24 8.01 1.11 -18.38
N THR A 25 7.59 2.37 -18.58
CA THR A 25 7.58 3.34 -17.49
C THR A 25 6.80 2.72 -16.34
N PRO A 26 7.39 2.53 -15.16
CA PRO A 26 6.69 1.92 -14.03
C PRO A 26 5.43 2.73 -13.73
N ILE A 27 4.28 2.05 -13.70
CA ILE A 27 3.01 2.68 -13.30
C ILE A 27 3.03 2.78 -11.77
N PRO A 28 2.89 3.98 -11.18
CA PRO A 28 2.82 4.12 -9.73
C PRO A 28 1.63 3.36 -9.15
N ILE A 29 1.84 2.61 -8.06
CA ILE A 29 0.79 1.78 -7.43
C ILE A 29 0.27 2.45 -6.17
N ILE A 30 -1.06 2.50 -6.03
CA ILE A 30 -1.74 2.77 -4.76
C ILE A 30 -2.29 1.44 -4.25
N ASP A 31 -1.88 1.05 -3.05
CA ASP A 31 -2.52 -0.06 -2.34
C ASP A 31 -3.80 0.46 -1.70
N THR A 32 -4.95 0.02 -2.20
CA THR A 32 -6.24 0.60 -1.81
C THR A 32 -6.80 0.02 -0.52
N HIS A 33 -6.15 -0.97 0.09
CA HIS A 33 -6.69 -1.64 1.27
C HIS A 33 -5.58 -2.15 2.19
N ILE A 34 -5.26 -1.34 3.20
CA ILE A 34 -4.43 -1.76 4.33
C ILE A 34 -5.14 -1.48 5.65
N HIS A 35 -4.69 -2.13 6.72
CA HIS A 35 -5.15 -1.86 8.09
C HIS A 35 -3.98 -1.36 8.93
N LEU A 36 -4.21 -0.36 9.77
CA LEU A 36 -3.24 0.10 10.77
C LEU A 36 -3.75 -0.20 12.18
N PHE A 37 -2.86 -0.72 13.04
CA PHE A 37 -3.15 -0.94 14.46
C PHE A 37 -1.86 -1.12 15.24
N ASP A 38 -1.87 -0.79 16.53
CA ASP A 38 -0.70 -0.96 17.40
C ASP A 38 -1.06 -1.72 18.68
N THR A 39 -0.69 -3.01 18.71
CA THR A 39 -0.91 -3.90 19.86
C THR A 39 -0.14 -3.49 21.13
N ARG A 40 0.72 -2.46 21.04
CA ARG A 40 1.49 -1.90 22.18
C ARG A 40 0.80 -0.70 22.84
N ARG A 41 -0.31 -0.19 22.27
CA ARG A 41 -1.10 0.88 22.91
C ARG A 41 -1.54 0.43 24.31
N PRO A 42 -1.55 1.31 25.34
CA PRO A 42 -1.96 0.95 26.70
C PRO A 42 -3.35 0.30 26.78
N GLU A 43 -4.30 0.77 25.97
CA GLU A 43 -5.65 0.25 25.81
C GLU A 43 -5.72 -1.05 24.99
N GLY A 44 -4.63 -1.40 24.30
CA GLY A 44 -4.53 -2.54 23.41
C GLY A 44 -5.25 -2.32 22.08
N VAL A 45 -5.76 -3.41 21.51
CA VAL A 45 -6.56 -3.42 20.28
C VAL A 45 -7.73 -4.39 20.44
N PRO A 46 -8.89 -4.10 19.84
CA PRO A 46 -10.03 -5.02 19.82
C PRO A 46 -9.83 -6.19 18.84
N TRP A 47 -8.99 -5.99 17.82
CA TRP A 47 -8.56 -6.98 16.85
C TRP A 47 -7.12 -6.64 16.41
N PRO A 48 -6.26 -7.62 16.08
CA PRO A 48 -6.48 -9.07 16.15
C PRO A 48 -6.50 -9.62 17.59
N PRO A 49 -6.99 -10.86 17.80
CA PRO A 49 -6.95 -11.52 19.11
C PRO A 49 -5.53 -11.70 19.64
N LYS A 50 -5.36 -11.64 20.97
CA LYS A 50 -4.05 -11.76 21.67
C LYS A 50 -3.30 -13.06 21.39
N ASP A 51 -4.01 -14.12 21.05
CA ASP A 51 -3.47 -15.44 20.74
C ASP A 51 -3.16 -15.65 19.26
N ASP A 52 -3.42 -14.65 18.40
CA ASP A 52 -3.04 -14.68 16.99
C ASP A 52 -1.52 -14.52 16.83
N LYS A 53 -0.84 -15.63 16.56
CA LYS A 53 0.62 -15.68 16.42
C LYS A 53 1.16 -14.96 15.18
N ILE A 54 0.32 -14.63 14.21
CA ILE A 54 0.71 -14.03 12.94
C ILE A 54 0.46 -12.53 12.97
N LEU A 55 -0.75 -12.13 13.35
CA LEU A 55 -1.26 -10.78 13.25
C LEU A 55 -1.11 -9.96 14.52
N TYR A 56 -1.01 -10.57 15.72
CA TYR A 56 -0.90 -9.83 16.99
C TYR A 56 0.46 -9.17 17.19
N LYS A 57 0.76 -8.18 16.36
CA LYS A 57 1.94 -7.33 16.33
C LYS A 57 1.60 -6.01 15.64
N PRO A 58 2.31 -4.91 15.92
CA PRO A 58 2.00 -3.62 15.32
C PRO A 58 2.02 -3.65 13.78
N ALA A 59 0.96 -3.10 13.18
CA ALA A 59 0.85 -2.80 11.76
C ALA A 59 0.87 -1.27 11.60
N LEU A 60 2.07 -0.72 11.40
CA LEU A 60 2.32 0.72 11.30
C LEU A 60 3.00 1.07 9.96
N PRO A 61 2.97 2.35 9.54
CA PRO A 61 3.55 2.78 8.26
C PRO A 61 5.02 2.36 8.05
N GLU A 62 5.85 2.36 9.10
CA GLU A 62 7.24 1.90 9.01
C GLU A 62 7.34 0.42 8.60
N ARG A 63 6.48 -0.43 9.17
CA ARG A 63 6.42 -1.85 8.79
C ARG A 63 5.90 -2.00 7.37
N TYR A 64 4.90 -1.22 6.98
CA TYR A 64 4.34 -1.22 5.64
C TYR A 64 5.41 -0.92 4.58
N LEU A 65 6.18 0.17 4.76
CA LEU A 65 7.30 0.53 3.88
C LEU A 65 8.35 -0.57 3.75
N LYS A 66 8.61 -1.34 4.82
CA LYS A 66 9.55 -2.48 4.78
C LYS A 66 9.03 -3.62 3.92
N VAL A 67 7.73 -3.93 3.98
CA VAL A 67 7.14 -5.05 3.24
C VAL A 67 6.83 -4.73 1.77
N THR A 68 6.59 -3.46 1.44
CA THR A 68 6.31 -3.01 0.06
C THR A 68 7.54 -2.49 -0.68
N LYS A 69 8.72 -2.54 -0.05
CA LYS A 69 9.98 -2.10 -0.65
C LYS A 69 10.23 -2.79 -1.99
N GLY A 70 10.39 -1.98 -3.04
CA GLY A 70 10.68 -2.48 -4.40
C GLY A 70 9.45 -2.86 -5.23
N GLN A 71 8.24 -2.79 -4.65
CA GLN A 71 7.01 -3.20 -5.32
C GLN A 71 6.36 -2.10 -6.17
N GLY A 72 6.95 -0.89 -6.23
CA GLY A 72 6.39 0.25 -6.98
C GLY A 72 5.20 0.94 -6.30
N VAL A 73 4.89 0.58 -5.05
CA VAL A 73 3.88 1.26 -4.23
C VAL A 73 4.36 2.66 -3.87
N VAL A 74 3.53 3.66 -4.22
CA VAL A 74 3.79 5.09 -3.92
C VAL A 74 2.80 5.67 -2.92
N GLY A 75 1.74 4.93 -2.58
CA GLY A 75 0.75 5.34 -1.60
C GLY A 75 -0.10 4.16 -1.14
N ALA A 76 -0.78 4.32 -0.01
CA ALA A 76 -1.73 3.37 0.54
C ALA A 76 -2.97 4.08 1.08
N ILE A 77 -4.11 3.40 1.01
CA ILE A 77 -5.37 3.81 1.65
C ILE A 77 -5.61 2.88 2.83
N GLU A 78 -5.70 3.47 4.01
CA GLU A 78 -6.07 2.77 5.23
C GLU A 78 -7.58 2.52 5.25
N VAL A 79 -7.99 1.37 5.77
CA VAL A 79 -9.38 1.02 6.06
C VAL A 79 -9.47 0.67 7.53
N GLU A 80 -10.27 1.41 8.29
CA GLU A 80 -10.36 1.25 9.73
C GLU A 80 -10.77 -0.20 10.08
N CYS A 81 -10.07 -0.78 11.06
CA CYS A 81 -10.24 -2.18 11.47
C CYS A 81 -10.76 -2.32 12.91
N SER A 82 -10.90 -1.22 13.61
CA SER A 82 -11.40 -1.13 14.97
C SER A 82 -12.83 -0.60 15.00
N PRO A 83 -13.73 -1.22 15.78
CA PRO A 83 -15.07 -0.67 16.03
C PRO A 83 -15.06 0.54 16.97
N TRP A 84 -13.89 1.02 17.41
CA TRP A 84 -13.79 2.15 18.33
C TRP A 84 -13.82 3.46 17.56
N LEU A 85 -14.82 4.30 17.84
CA LEU A 85 -14.96 5.61 17.20
C LEU A 85 -13.68 6.46 17.25
N GLU A 86 -12.96 6.42 18.37
CA GLU A 86 -11.73 7.20 18.58
C GLU A 86 -10.54 6.68 17.77
N ASP A 87 -10.58 5.44 17.29
CA ASP A 87 -9.50 4.92 16.44
C ASP A 87 -9.47 5.60 15.07
N ASN A 88 -10.61 6.16 14.61
CA ASN A 88 -10.62 7.06 13.46
C ASN A 88 -9.63 8.23 13.64
N GLN A 89 -9.64 8.89 14.80
CA GLN A 89 -8.69 9.98 15.09
C GLN A 89 -7.27 9.44 15.20
N TRP A 90 -7.08 8.30 15.85
CA TRP A 90 -5.76 7.70 16.01
C TRP A 90 -5.11 7.41 14.65
N VAL A 91 -5.86 6.85 13.69
CA VAL A 91 -5.36 6.63 12.32
C VAL A 91 -5.07 7.96 11.61
N LEU A 92 -5.94 8.96 11.72
CA LEU A 92 -5.69 10.29 11.16
C LEU A 92 -4.39 10.91 11.69
N ASP A 93 -4.11 10.77 12.98
CA ASP A 93 -2.88 11.26 13.61
C ASP A 93 -1.64 10.51 13.12
N ILE A 94 -1.76 9.19 12.87
CA ILE A 94 -0.71 8.38 12.25
C ILE A 94 -0.48 8.83 10.80
N ALA A 95 -1.55 8.97 10.01
CA ALA A 95 -1.51 9.35 8.60
C ALA A 95 -0.90 10.76 8.41
N ALA A 96 -1.22 11.71 9.30
CA ALA A 96 -0.64 13.06 9.28
C ALA A 96 0.89 13.08 9.32
N ASN A 97 1.52 12.05 9.91
CA ASN A 97 2.96 11.91 10.04
C ASN A 97 3.56 10.88 9.06
N ALA A 98 2.75 10.27 8.20
CA ALA A 98 3.15 9.17 7.32
C ALA A 98 2.75 9.45 5.87
N PRO A 99 3.60 10.12 5.06
CA PRO A 99 3.28 10.49 3.68
C PRO A 99 2.93 9.34 2.73
N ILE A 100 3.21 8.09 3.12
CA ILE A 100 2.80 6.89 2.38
C ILE A 100 1.29 6.64 2.48
N ILE A 101 0.62 7.15 3.51
CA ILE A 101 -0.83 7.04 3.67
C ILE A 101 -1.46 8.24 2.94
N VAL A 102 -2.16 7.96 1.85
CA VAL A 102 -2.75 8.98 0.96
C VAL A 102 -4.26 9.08 1.10
N GLY A 103 -4.87 8.23 1.92
CA GLY A 103 -6.30 8.22 2.20
C GLY A 103 -6.64 7.29 3.35
N MET A 104 -7.86 7.45 3.85
CA MET A 104 -8.45 6.65 4.93
C MET A 104 -9.92 6.38 4.61
N VAL A 105 -10.40 5.20 4.98
CA VAL A 105 -11.80 4.84 5.07
C VAL A 105 -12.12 4.60 6.54
N GLY A 106 -12.78 5.58 7.17
CA GLY A 106 -13.14 5.50 8.59
C GLY A 106 -14.31 4.56 8.88
N ASP A 107 -14.42 4.13 10.13
CA ASP A 107 -15.55 3.35 10.65
C ASP A 107 -16.51 4.27 11.42
N LEU A 108 -17.59 4.65 10.76
CA LEU A 108 -18.69 5.44 11.31
C LEU A 108 -20.01 4.72 11.00
N GLU A 109 -21.00 4.85 11.88
CA GLU A 109 -22.31 4.21 11.75
C GLU A 109 -23.34 5.16 11.11
N PRO A 110 -23.61 5.09 9.78
CA PRO A 110 -24.44 6.09 9.09
C PRO A 110 -25.92 6.08 9.51
N GLU A 111 -26.37 5.00 10.13
CA GLU A 111 -27.73 4.83 10.63
C GLU A 111 -27.96 5.45 12.01
N LYS A 112 -26.91 5.87 12.72
CA LYS A 112 -27.04 6.46 14.05
C LYS A 112 -27.38 7.96 13.98
N PRO A 113 -28.18 8.50 14.92
CA PRO A 113 -28.46 9.94 14.98
C PRO A 113 -27.21 10.83 15.06
N ASP A 114 -26.12 10.27 15.60
CA ASP A 114 -24.87 10.98 15.84
C ASP A 114 -23.94 11.03 14.61
N PHE A 115 -24.25 10.31 13.54
CA PHE A 115 -23.38 10.17 12.36
C PHE A 115 -22.89 11.51 11.82
N ARG A 116 -23.81 12.46 11.58
CA ARG A 116 -23.44 13.78 11.02
C ARG A 116 -22.41 14.50 11.89
N ARG A 117 -22.64 14.51 13.21
CA ARG A 117 -21.75 15.17 14.17
C ARG A 117 -20.38 14.49 14.22
N GLN A 118 -20.34 13.16 14.12
CA GLN A 118 -19.09 12.39 14.10
C GLN A 118 -18.34 12.59 12.78
N LEU A 119 -19.03 12.61 11.64
CA LEU A 119 -18.43 12.88 10.34
C LEU A 119 -17.85 14.30 10.25
N GLU A 120 -18.48 15.30 10.88
CA GLU A 120 -17.95 16.67 10.93
C GLU A 120 -16.76 16.83 11.88
N ARG A 121 -16.55 15.89 12.81
CA ARG A 121 -15.46 15.93 13.79
C ARG A 121 -14.12 15.54 13.17
N PHE A 122 -14.14 14.61 12.23
CA PHE A 122 -12.96 14.01 11.60
C PHE A 122 -12.70 14.65 10.23
#